data_AF-A0A447QH31-F1
#
_entry.id   AF-A0A447QH31-F1
#
_cell.length_a   1.000
_cell.length_b   1.000
_cell.length_c   1.000
_cell.angle_alpha   90.00
_cell.angle_beta   90.00
_cell.angle_gamma   90.00
#
_symmetry.space_group_name_H-M   'P 1'
#
loop_
_entity.id
_entity.type
_entity.pdbx_description
1 polymer ?
#
loop_
_entity_poly.entity_id
_entity_poly.type
_entity_poly.pdbx_seq_one_letter_code
_entity_poly.pdbx_strand_id
1 'polypeptide(L)'
;MYFQVGLLTIIGLSAKNAILIVEFANELHQQGKELTAATLEAARMRLRPILMTSLAFIFGVLPMATSQGAGSSSQHAVGTGVMGGMISATLLAIYFVPLFFVLVRRRFPGRQKLLPPVEHSDG
;
A
#
# COMPACT_ATOMS: atom_id res chain seq x y z
N MET A 1 -13.06 8.50 -21.02
CA MET A 1 -11.59 8.68 -21.09
C MET A 1 -10.99 9.10 -19.75
N TYR A 2 -11.35 10.26 -19.18
CA TYR A 2 -10.70 10.77 -17.95
C TYR A 2 -10.77 9.84 -16.72
N PHE A 3 -11.87 9.11 -16.53
CA PHE A 3 -12.03 8.19 -15.39
C PHE A 3 -11.08 6.99 -15.45
N GLN A 4 -10.85 6.44 -16.65
CA GLN A 4 -9.94 5.31 -16.85
C GLN A 4 -8.49 5.70 -16.54
N VAL A 5 -8.10 6.93 -16.90
CA VAL A 5 -6.77 7.46 -16.57
C VAL A 5 -6.63 7.61 -15.05
N GLY A 6 -7.65 8.12 -14.36
CA GLY A 6 -7.67 8.22 -12.90
C GLY A 6 -7.57 6.86 -12.21
N LEU A 7 -8.29 5.85 -12.69
CA LEU A 7 -8.17 4.47 -12.20
C LEU A 7 -6.76 3.91 -12.40
N LEU A 8 -6.15 4.13 -13.56
CA LEU A 8 -4.79 3.66 -13.84
C LEU A 8 -3.77 4.27 -12.87
N THR A 9 -3.92 5.56 -12.53
CA THR A 9 -3.11 6.22 -11.51
C THR A 9 -3.26 5.58 -10.14
N ILE A 10 -4.50 5.27 -9.72
CA ILE A 10 -4.76 4.60 -8.43
C ILE A 10 -4.10 3.22 -8.39
N ILE A 11 -4.23 2.44 -9.47
CA ILE A 11 -3.61 1.10 -9.57
C ILE A 11 -2.09 1.21 -9.40
N GLY A 12 -1.45 2.14 -10.10
CA GLY A 12 0.00 2.36 -9.98
C GLY A 12 0.45 2.78 -8.57
N LEU A 13 -0.29 3.70 -7.95
CA LEU A 13 0.00 4.15 -6.59
C LEU A 13 -0.16 3.02 -5.57
N SER A 14 -1.24 2.24 -5.71
CA SER A 14 -1.49 1.07 -4.87
C SER A 14 -0.42 0.00 -5.06
N ALA A 15 -0.01 -0.27 -6.30
CA ALA A 15 1.04 -1.24 -6.59
C ALA A 15 2.39 -0.84 -5.97
N LYS A 16 2.80 0.43 -6.10
CA LYS A 16 4.03 0.94 -5.47
C LYS A 16 3.99 0.77 -3.95
N ASN A 17 2.85 1.12 -3.34
CA ASN A 17 2.68 0.98 -1.90
C ASN A 17 2.71 -0.49 -1.44
N ALA A 18 2.12 -1.40 -2.22
CA ALA A 18 2.13 -2.83 -1.93
C ALA A 18 3.53 -3.46 -2.05
N ILE A 19 4.24 -3.15 -3.14
CA ILE A 19 5.61 -3.63 -3.39
C ILE A 19 6.53 -3.23 -2.24
N LEU A 20 6.46 -1.97 -1.79
CA LEU A 20 7.29 -1.47 -0.70
C LEU A 20 7.02 -2.11 0.66
N ILE A 21 5.80 -2.58 0.92
CA ILE A 21 5.49 -3.35 2.14
C ILE A 21 6.11 -4.75 2.03
N VAL A 22 5.88 -5.43 0.90
CA VAL A 22 6.35 -6.80 0.67
C VAL A 22 7.88 -6.88 0.67
N GLU A 23 8.54 -5.94 0.00
CA GLU A 23 9.99 -5.86 -0.07
C GLU A 23 10.60 -5.70 1.32
N PHE A 24 10.11 -4.74 2.11
CA PHE A 24 10.63 -4.48 3.45
C PHE A 24 10.32 -5.62 4.42
N ALA A 25 9.12 -6.23 4.31
CA ALA A 25 8.77 -7.40 5.10
C ALA A 25 9.67 -8.60 4.79
N ASN A 26 9.99 -8.81 3.50
CA ASN A 26 10.90 -9.84 3.08
C ASN A 26 12.34 -9.56 3.55
N GLU A 27 12.80 -8.32 3.49
CA GLU A 27 14.12 -7.92 3.97
C GLU A 27 14.27 -8.17 5.48
N LEU A 28 13.30 -7.73 6.29
CA LEU A 28 13.28 -7.97 7.74
C LEU A 28 13.21 -9.47 8.08
N HIS A 29 12.44 -10.25 7.31
CA HIS A 29 12.36 -11.70 7.46
C HIS A 29 13.67 -12.40 7.08
N GLN A 30 14.38 -11.89 6.07
CA GLN A 30 15.72 -12.36 5.69
C GLN A 30 16.79 -12.02 6.73
N GLN A 31 16.62 -10.92 7.47
CA GLN A 31 17.46 -10.56 8.63
C GLN A 31 17.18 -11.44 9.86
N GLY A 32 16.27 -12.42 9.77
CA GLY A 32 15.99 -13.38 10.83
C GLY A 32 14.81 -13.02 11.73
N LYS A 33 14.08 -11.92 11.47
CA LYS A 33 12.83 -11.64 12.19
C LYS A 33 11.76 -12.67 11.86
N GLU A 34 10.90 -12.96 12.84
CA GLU A 34 9.73 -13.80 12.63
C GLU A 34 8.78 -13.18 11.59
N LEU A 35 8.14 -14.02 10.76
CA LEU A 35 7.37 -13.60 9.59
C LEU A 35 6.28 -12.57 9.93
N THR A 36 5.50 -12.81 10.98
CA THR A 36 4.44 -11.88 11.39
C THR A 36 5.00 -10.58 11.95
N ALA A 37 6.08 -10.65 12.73
CA ALA A 37 6.76 -9.47 13.27
C ALA A 37 7.36 -8.60 12.15
N ALA A 38 8.09 -9.21 11.21
CA ALA A 38 8.67 -8.54 10.04
C ALA A 38 7.60 -7.85 9.20
N THR A 39 6.49 -8.55 8.94
CA THR A 39 5.37 -8.00 8.16
C THR A 39 4.70 -6.82 8.87
N LEU A 40 4.47 -6.93 10.18
CA LEU A 40 3.83 -5.89 10.97
C LEU A 40 4.68 -4.62 11.04
N GLU A 41 5.99 -4.78 11.17
CA GLU A 41 6.93 -3.67 11.19
C GLU A 41 6.98 -2.96 9.82
N ALA A 42 7.12 -3.74 8.74
CA ALA A 42 7.06 -3.21 7.38
C ALA A 42 5.75 -2.44 7.10
N ALA A 43 4.61 -2.98 7.52
CA ALA A 43 3.32 -2.32 7.39
C ALA A 43 3.27 -0.99 8.16
N ARG A 44 3.81 -0.92 9.39
CA ARG A 44 3.85 0.32 10.18
C ARG A 44 4.73 1.40 9.55
N MET A 45 5.89 1.03 9.02
CA MET A 45 6.78 1.99 8.36
C MET A 45 6.14 2.63 7.12
N ARG A 46 5.29 1.88 6.42
CA ARG A 46 4.59 2.38 5.22
C ARG A 46 3.25 3.04 5.52
N LEU A 47 2.64 2.80 6.68
CA LEU A 47 1.35 3.37 7.04
C LEU A 47 1.34 4.90 6.92
N ARG A 48 2.36 5.58 7.46
CA ARG A 48 2.50 7.05 7.37
C ARG A 48 2.61 7.52 5.91
N PRO A 49 3.53 7.00 5.08
CA PRO A 49 3.59 7.30 3.65
C PRO A 49 2.30 7.01 2.86
N ILE A 50 1.62 5.89 3.13
CA ILE A 50 0.39 5.49 2.43
C ILE A 50 -0.74 6.48 2.75
N LEU A 51 -0.90 6.84 4.02
CA LEU A 51 -1.89 7.84 4.42
C LEU A 51 -1.54 9.22 3.85
N MET A 52 -0.26 9.62 3.86
CA MET A 52 0.16 10.90 3.30
C MET A 52 -0.18 11.02 1.81
N THR A 53 0.15 10.00 1.01
CA THR A 53 -0.08 10.01 -0.44
C THR A 53 -1.57 9.95 -0.78
N SER A 54 -2.33 9.10 -0.09
CA SER A 54 -3.77 8.97 -0.34
C SER A 54 -4.54 10.22 0.06
N LEU A 55 -4.21 10.82 1.21
CA LEU A 55 -4.83 12.10 1.62
C LEU A 55 -4.48 13.23 0.67
N ALA A 56 -3.21 13.37 0.27
CA ALA A 56 -2.79 14.38 -0.69
C ALA A 56 -3.54 14.24 -2.03
N PHE A 57 -3.72 13.01 -2.50
CA PHE A 57 -4.45 12.73 -3.73
C PHE A 57 -5.94 13.04 -3.61
N ILE A 58 -6.58 12.65 -2.50
CA ILE A 58 -7.99 12.96 -2.21
C ILE A 58 -8.22 14.47 -2.18
N PHE A 59 -7.37 15.23 -1.49
CA PHE A 59 -7.46 16.69 -1.48
C PHE A 59 -7.16 17.31 -2.85
N GLY A 60 -6.25 16.73 -3.63
CA GLY A 60 -5.95 17.17 -4.99
C GLY A 60 -7.11 17.02 -5.97
N VAL A 61 -7.95 15.99 -5.81
CA VAL A 61 -9.14 15.77 -6.65
C VAL A 61 -10.42 16.40 -6.10
N LEU A 62 -10.39 16.92 -4.87
CA LEU A 62 -11.50 17.64 -4.22
C LEU A 62 -12.07 18.77 -5.10
N PRO A 63 -11.27 19.69 -5.70
CA PRO A 63 -11.82 20.74 -6.56
C PRO A 63 -12.46 20.19 -7.84
N MET A 64 -12.00 19.04 -8.36
CA MET A 64 -12.65 18.41 -9.51
C MET A 64 -14.01 17.78 -9.13
N ALA A 65 -14.13 17.32 -7.88
CA ALA A 65 -15.39 16.79 -7.35
C ALA A 65 -16.42 17.89 -7.03
N THR A 66 -16.02 19.16 -6.94
CA THR A 66 -16.90 20.30 -6.64
C THR A 66 -16.98 21.36 -7.77
N SER A 67 -16.32 21.13 -8.91
CA SER A 67 -16.23 22.11 -9.99
C SER A 67 -17.56 22.33 -10.72
N GLN A 68 -17.98 23.59 -10.86
CA GLN A 68 -19.21 23.97 -11.56
C GLN A 68 -18.83 24.76 -12.82
N GLY A 69 -19.20 24.27 -14.01
CA GLY A 69 -18.82 24.86 -15.30
C GLY A 69 -18.93 23.89 -16.49
N ALA A 70 -18.49 24.32 -17.68
CA ALA A 70 -18.49 23.48 -18.87
C ALA A 70 -17.60 22.23 -18.67
N GLY A 71 -18.15 21.04 -18.88
CA GLY A 71 -17.46 19.78 -18.61
C GLY A 71 -17.46 19.32 -17.14
N SER A 72 -18.20 20.01 -16.25
CA SER A 72 -18.33 19.63 -14.83
C SER A 72 -18.85 18.21 -14.65
N SER A 73 -19.82 17.76 -15.46
CA SER A 73 -20.34 16.38 -15.37
C SER A 73 -19.22 15.33 -15.53
N SER A 74 -18.26 15.58 -16.41
CA SER A 74 -17.11 14.70 -16.60
C SER A 74 -16.11 14.82 -15.46
N GLN A 75 -15.87 16.03 -14.94
CA GLN A 75 -14.96 16.24 -13.82
C GLN A 75 -15.50 15.67 -12.50
N HIS A 76 -16.78 15.84 -12.21
CA HIS A 76 -17.45 15.23 -11.06
C HIS A 76 -17.38 13.70 -11.12
N ALA A 77 -17.73 13.10 -12.27
CA ALA A 77 -17.67 11.65 -12.43
C ALA A 77 -16.26 11.10 -12.15
N VAL A 78 -15.23 11.80 -12.59
CA VAL A 78 -13.83 11.45 -12.32
C VAL A 78 -13.48 11.69 -10.86
N GLY A 79 -13.73 12.89 -10.33
CA GLY A 79 -13.36 13.29 -8.98
C GLY A 79 -13.98 12.39 -7.92
N THR A 80 -15.28 12.14 -8.01
CA THR A 80 -16.00 11.26 -7.06
C THR A 80 -15.57 9.80 -7.19
N GLY A 81 -15.41 9.31 -8.43
CA GLY A 81 -14.99 7.92 -8.66
C GLY A 81 -13.55 7.64 -8.21
N VAL A 82 -12.64 8.57 -8.49
CA VAL A 82 -11.22 8.49 -8.10
C VAL A 82 -11.06 8.64 -6.59
N MET A 83 -11.82 9.54 -5.95
CA MET A 83 -11.82 9.70 -4.49
C MET A 83 -12.29 8.42 -3.78
N GLY A 84 -13.42 7.85 -4.20
CA GLY A 84 -13.92 6.58 -3.64
C GLY A 84 -12.98 5.41 -3.91
N GLY A 85 -12.40 5.36 -5.12
CA GLY A 85 -11.39 4.37 -5.49
C GLY A 85 -10.14 4.47 -4.63
N MET A 86 -9.66 5.68 -4.33
CA MET A 86 -8.47 5.88 -3.51
C MET A 86 -8.70 5.46 -2.06
N ILE A 87 -9.84 5.83 -1.47
CA ILE A 87 -10.20 5.43 -0.10
C ILE A 87 -10.27 3.91 -0.01
N SER A 88 -11.00 3.28 -0.94
CA SER A 88 -11.17 1.84 -0.97
C SER A 88 -9.83 1.12 -1.18
N ALA A 89 -9.03 1.57 -2.14
CA ALA A 89 -7.71 0.99 -2.43
C ALA A 89 -6.75 1.12 -1.25
N THR A 90 -6.72 2.27 -0.57
CA THR A 90 -5.87 2.46 0.61
C THR A 90 -6.27 1.50 1.74
N LEU A 91 -7.56 1.41 2.07
CA LEU A 91 -8.03 0.52 3.13
C LEU A 91 -7.72 -0.94 2.77
N LEU A 92 -8.08 -1.37 1.57
CA LEU A 92 -7.80 -2.73 1.12
C LEU A 92 -6.30 -3.03 1.12
N ALA A 93 -5.46 -2.13 0.61
CA ALA A 93 -4.02 -2.34 0.57
C ALA A 93 -3.41 -2.47 1.97
N ILE A 94 -3.80 -1.63 2.93
CA ILE A 94 -3.26 -1.65 4.30
C ILE A 94 -3.53 -3.00 4.99
N TYR A 95 -4.71 -3.60 4.79
CA TYR A 95 -5.05 -4.87 5.44
C TYR A 95 -4.66 -6.09 4.62
N PHE A 96 -4.94 -6.08 3.31
CA PHE A 96 -4.79 -7.25 2.47
C PHE A 96 -3.33 -7.48 2.05
N VAL A 97 -2.51 -6.45 1.87
CA VAL A 97 -1.11 -6.65 1.47
C VAL A 97 -0.32 -7.41 2.55
N PRO A 98 -0.33 -7.01 3.84
CA PRO A 98 0.30 -7.77 4.90
C PRO A 98 -0.27 -9.20 5.03
N LEU A 99 -1.59 -9.32 4.94
CA LEU A 99 -2.28 -10.61 5.05
C LEU A 99 -1.85 -11.59 3.94
N PHE A 100 -1.89 -11.14 2.68
CA PHE A 100 -1.48 -11.95 1.54
C PHE A 100 0.00 -12.31 1.61
N PHE A 101 0.88 -11.41 2.05
CA PHE A 101 2.28 -11.72 2.22
C PHE A 101 2.49 -12.88 3.21
N VAL A 102 1.89 -12.81 4.40
CA VAL A 102 1.99 -13.89 5.40
C VAL A 102 1.39 -15.19 4.88
N LEU A 103 0.22 -15.12 4.23
CA LEU A 103 -0.46 -16.30 3.68
C LEU A 103 0.37 -17.00 2.60
N VAL A 104 0.89 -16.24 1.64
CA VAL A 104 1.73 -16.77 0.56
C VAL A 104 3.02 -17.35 1.12
N ARG A 105 3.68 -16.68 2.07
CA ARG A 105 4.92 -17.17 2.67
C ARG A 105 4.72 -18.42 3.52
N ARG A 106 3.58 -18.55 4.21
CA ARG A 106 3.21 -19.78 4.92
C ARG A 106 2.89 -20.93 3.97
N ARG A 107 2.22 -20.65 2.85
CA ARG A 107 1.81 -21.68 1.87
C ARG A 107 2.95 -22.14 0.96
N PHE A 108 3.92 -21.27 0.71
CA PHE A 108 5.13 -21.50 -0.07
C PHE A 108 6.36 -21.14 0.76
N PRO A 109 6.74 -21.99 1.74
CA PRO A 109 7.98 -21.80 2.48
C PRO A 109 9.16 -21.97 1.54
N GLY A 110 9.64 -20.85 0.98
CA GLY A 110 10.91 -20.81 0.28
C GLY A 110 12.01 -21.31 1.22
N ARG A 111 12.97 -22.08 0.69
CA ARG A 111 14.13 -22.62 1.42
C ARG A 111 14.85 -21.49 2.16
N GLN A 112 14.51 -21.29 3.43
CA GLN A 112 15.07 -20.22 4.23
C GLN A 112 16.45 -20.67 4.72
N LYS A 113 17.50 -19.97 4.29
CA LYS A 113 18.78 -20.04 4.99
C LYS A 113 18.50 -19.49 6.39
N LEU A 114 18.40 -20.39 7.36
CA LEU A 114 18.41 -20.07 8.78
C LEU A 114 19.74 -19.34 9.03
N LEU A 115 19.69 -18.02 9.15
CA LEU A 115 20.81 -17.30 9.73
C LEU A 115 20.87 -17.67 11.22
N PRO A 116 22.06 -17.97 11.74
CA PRO A 116 22.22 -18.36 13.14
C PRO A 116 21.70 -17.27 14.07
N PRO A 117 21.25 -17.62 15.29
CA PRO A 117 20.78 -16.65 16.27
C PRO A 117 21.83 -15.57 16.49
N VAL A 118 21.42 -14.31 16.47
CA VAL A 118 22.28 -13.19 16.85
C VAL A 118 22.55 -13.33 18.34
N GLU A 119 23.78 -13.72 18.69
CA GLU A 119 24.27 -13.63 20.06
C GLU A 119 24.16 -12.17 20.51
N HIS A 120 23.26 -11.90 21.45
CA HIS A 120 23.34 -10.68 22.23
C HIS A 120 24.61 -10.78 23.08
N SER A 121 25.67 -10.12 22.59
CA SER A 121 26.86 -9.82 23.37
C SER A 121 26.47 -8.80 24.44
N ASP A 122 25.96 -9.29 25.57
CA ASP A 122 25.92 -8.52 26.82
C ASP A 122 27.37 -8.29 27.26
N GLY A 123 27.80 -7.03 27.24
CA GLY A 123 29.07 -6.54 27.75
C GLY A 123 28.86 -5.28 28.56
#